data_AF-A0A9R1PD33-F1
#
_entry.id   AF-A0A9R1PD33-F1
#
_cell.length_a   1.000
_cell.length_b   1.000
_cell.length_c   1.000
_cell.angle_alpha   90.00
_cell.angle_beta   90.00
_cell.angle_gamma   90.00
#
_symmetry.space_group_name_H-M   'P 1'
#
loop_
_entity.id
_entity.type
_entity.pdbx_description
1 polymer ?
#
loop_
_entity_poly.entity_id
_entity_poly.type
_entity_poly.pdbx_seq_one_letter_code
_entity_poly.pdbx_strand_id
1 'polypeptide(L)'
;MGPKRKLDDLAQPSSSGDHGGGGGGGDDRPTKAPRLSPSPPPPPPAQSPSRDQTALPTSPPPLQPPGSPPPVELEEGELGDDENSGEEEQDDQDSEGELGGSLPDGRTDLANTGGFGCPHARPTALGPLEQLLELVRDSPDNSIIQEKMKILSKHYVLFRRTREDGSCFYRAFIFSYMEILRQMQDKQAEVTRLMECLDMSKDRFSCLEWNRAYFSIDPEEYFSSVVSELNEVLNVIAAGCTSEWLYQRSLQESFSGRIISLLRLLTETEIRTDEFYKQSIPKNLNLLQFCWKAVRSLDAEATTTQMRALTYALGIPLRVEVVDKSSTDRGVLVKRLDFFHESDLEKGPLRLTRSYLSSSTAPIPLKQGSYDADLLSSDGTPMLTLLCRRGHCDILYRK
;
A
#
# COMPACT_ATOMS: atom_id res chain seq x y z
N MET A 1 -3.80 13.30 62.71
CA MET A 1 -4.22 14.59 63.31
C MET A 1 -4.43 15.59 62.18
N GLY A 2 -5.66 16.11 62.03
CA GLY A 2 -5.92 17.34 61.27
C GLY A 2 -5.41 18.58 62.03
N PRO A 3 -5.75 19.82 61.65
CA PRO A 3 -7.03 20.28 61.05
C PRO A 3 -6.84 21.05 59.72
N LYS A 4 -7.76 21.11 58.75
CA LYS A 4 -9.15 21.61 58.67
C LYS A 4 -9.37 23.10 59.01
N ARG A 5 -9.61 23.86 57.94
CA ARG A 5 -10.67 24.87 57.68
C ARG A 5 -10.69 26.17 58.50
N LYS A 6 -10.83 27.30 57.78
CA LYS A 6 -12.03 28.16 57.83
C LYS A 6 -11.98 29.23 56.73
N LEU A 7 -13.00 29.23 55.88
CA LEU A 7 -13.39 30.37 55.04
C LEU A 7 -14.90 30.54 55.31
N ASP A 8 -15.20 31.51 56.17
CA ASP A 8 -16.48 32.16 56.41
C ASP A 8 -16.31 33.58 55.82
N ASP A 9 -17.26 34.35 55.32
CA ASP A 9 -18.64 34.22 54.84
C ASP A 9 -19.02 35.65 54.39
N LEU A 10 -20.20 35.83 53.79
CA LEU A 10 -20.95 37.10 53.64
C LEU A 10 -20.49 38.12 52.59
N ALA A 11 -21.27 38.25 51.50
CA ALA A 11 -22.51 39.04 51.51
C ALA A 11 -23.00 39.33 50.07
N GLN A 12 -24.18 38.84 49.73
CA GLN A 12 -25.07 39.54 48.79
C GLN A 12 -25.72 40.74 49.51
N PRO A 13 -26.35 41.68 48.78
CA PRO A 13 -27.81 41.58 48.66
C PRO A 13 -28.35 42.05 47.27
N SER A 14 -29.32 41.34 46.69
CA SER A 14 -30.77 41.70 46.65
C SER A 14 -31.12 42.73 45.56
N SER A 15 -32.28 42.75 44.89
CA SER A 15 -33.59 42.17 45.20
C SER A 15 -34.53 42.36 44.00
N SER A 16 -35.56 41.50 43.97
CA SER A 16 -37.00 41.79 43.72
C SER A 16 -37.41 42.30 42.33
N GLY A 17 -38.54 41.90 41.74
CA GLY A 17 -39.80 41.27 42.19
C GLY A 17 -40.84 41.65 41.10
N ASP A 18 -42.10 41.24 41.04
CA ASP A 18 -42.93 40.43 41.91
C ASP A 18 -44.32 40.26 41.24
N HIS A 19 -45.07 39.24 41.69
CA HIS A 19 -46.56 39.10 41.74
C HIS A 19 -47.40 39.11 40.44
N GLY A 20 -48.54 38.40 40.33
CA GLY A 20 -49.39 37.68 41.29
C GLY A 20 -50.55 36.99 40.54
N GLY A 21 -51.28 36.09 41.22
CA GLY A 21 -52.21 35.13 40.63
C GLY A 21 -53.69 35.55 40.47
N GLY A 22 -54.54 34.57 40.13
CA GLY A 22 -56.01 34.67 40.15
C GLY A 22 -56.68 33.74 39.12
N GLY A 23 -57.58 32.85 39.57
CA GLY A 23 -58.21 31.80 38.77
C GLY A 23 -59.45 32.20 37.96
N GLY A 24 -59.97 31.25 37.19
CA GLY A 24 -61.24 31.32 36.47
C GLY A 24 -61.39 30.18 35.47
N GLY A 25 -62.47 29.41 35.58
CA GLY A 25 -62.75 28.22 34.77
C GLY A 25 -63.19 28.50 33.33
N GLY A 26 -63.24 27.43 32.54
CA GLY A 26 -63.79 27.40 31.20
C GLY A 26 -63.55 26.03 30.57
N ASP A 27 -64.65 25.31 30.31
CA ASP A 27 -64.72 24.14 29.44
C ASP A 27 -64.03 24.42 28.10
N ASP A 28 -63.21 23.48 27.61
CA ASP A 28 -63.47 22.90 26.30
C ASP A 28 -62.57 21.68 26.01
N ARG A 29 -63.22 20.67 25.44
CA ARG A 29 -62.73 19.36 25.00
C ARG A 29 -61.40 19.41 24.23
N PRO A 30 -60.57 18.36 24.36
CA PRO A 30 -60.16 17.67 23.13
C PRO A 30 -60.22 16.14 23.19
N THR A 31 -60.87 15.60 22.17
CA THR A 31 -60.44 14.45 21.35
C THR A 31 -59.87 13.20 22.05
N LYS A 32 -60.74 12.18 22.09
CA LYS A 32 -60.49 10.78 22.42
C LYS A 32 -59.35 10.19 21.57
N ALA A 33 -58.28 9.73 22.22
CA ALA A 33 -57.19 8.98 21.57
C ALA A 33 -57.68 7.63 21.01
N PRO A 34 -57.19 7.18 19.84
CA PRO A 34 -57.55 5.90 19.26
C PRO A 34 -56.87 4.73 19.99
N ARG A 35 -57.62 3.65 20.21
CA ARG A 35 -57.18 2.41 20.85
C ARG A 35 -56.10 1.73 20.01
N LEU A 36 -54.99 1.37 20.66
CA LEU A 36 -53.95 0.49 20.12
C LEU A 36 -54.50 -0.95 20.00
N SER A 37 -54.33 -1.54 18.82
CA SER A 37 -54.58 -2.96 18.54
C SER A 37 -53.55 -3.84 19.28
N PRO A 38 -53.93 -5.01 19.82
CA PRO A 38 -52.96 -5.92 20.43
C PRO A 38 -52.10 -6.61 19.37
N SER A 39 -50.79 -6.67 19.61
CA SER A 39 -49.81 -7.40 18.78
C SER A 39 -50.10 -8.91 18.75
N PRO A 40 -49.89 -9.60 17.61
CA PRO A 40 -50.08 -11.05 17.51
C PRO A 40 -49.01 -11.82 18.32
N PRO A 41 -49.32 -13.03 18.82
CA PRO A 41 -48.37 -13.84 19.59
C PRO A 41 -47.22 -14.37 18.71
N PRO A 42 -46.04 -14.63 19.31
CA PRO A 42 -44.88 -15.13 18.58
C PRO A 42 -45.09 -16.56 18.06
N PRO A 43 -44.46 -16.94 16.94
CA PRO A 43 -44.56 -18.28 16.39
C PRO A 43 -43.87 -19.34 17.29
N PRO A 44 -44.30 -20.62 17.22
CA PRO A 44 -43.74 -21.69 18.03
C PRO A 44 -42.27 -21.98 17.66
N PRO A 45 -41.47 -22.51 18.61
CA PRO A 45 -40.06 -22.79 18.37
C PRO A 45 -39.90 -23.88 17.30
N ALA A 46 -39.11 -23.58 16.27
CA ALA A 46 -38.75 -24.54 15.24
C ALA A 46 -37.84 -25.64 15.83
N GLN A 47 -38.15 -26.89 15.46
CA GLN A 47 -37.48 -28.10 15.90
C GLN A 47 -36.03 -28.13 15.41
N SER A 48 -35.11 -28.49 16.31
CA SER A 48 -33.70 -28.75 16.01
C SER A 48 -33.55 -29.97 15.09
N PRO A 49 -32.84 -29.89 13.95
CA PRO A 49 -32.36 -31.08 13.28
C PRO A 49 -31.02 -31.51 13.90
N SER A 50 -30.93 -32.83 14.11
CA SER A 50 -29.81 -33.59 14.61
C SER A 50 -28.49 -33.33 13.88
N ARG A 51 -27.41 -33.49 14.65
CA ARG A 51 -26.01 -33.55 14.21
C ARG A 51 -25.83 -34.42 12.96
N ASP A 52 -25.18 -33.86 11.94
CA ASP A 52 -24.22 -34.60 11.14
C ASP A 52 -22.91 -33.81 11.10
N GLN A 53 -21.85 -34.46 11.58
CA GLN A 53 -20.48 -34.00 11.41
C GLN A 53 -20.04 -34.42 10.01
N THR A 54 -19.37 -33.50 9.28
CA THR A 54 -18.22 -33.69 8.36
C THR A 54 -18.33 -32.70 7.19
N ALA A 55 -17.72 -31.52 7.31
CA ALA A 55 -17.10 -30.75 6.21
C ALA A 55 -16.58 -29.40 6.74
N LEU A 56 -15.28 -29.13 6.56
CA LEU A 56 -14.69 -27.81 6.75
C LEU A 56 -15.18 -26.84 5.66
N PRO A 57 -15.28 -25.53 5.93
CA PRO A 57 -15.48 -24.55 4.86
C PRO A 57 -14.16 -24.38 4.08
N THR A 58 -14.15 -24.87 2.84
CA THR A 58 -13.12 -24.55 1.84
C THR A 58 -13.23 -23.10 1.41
N SER A 59 -12.13 -22.36 1.50
CA SER A 59 -11.96 -21.00 0.97
C SER A 59 -12.35 -20.89 -0.51
N PRO A 60 -12.86 -19.74 -0.98
CA PRO A 60 -13.12 -19.53 -2.41
C PRO A 60 -11.81 -19.53 -3.22
N PRO A 61 -11.83 -19.97 -4.49
CA PRO A 61 -10.65 -20.03 -5.33
C PRO A 61 -10.13 -18.63 -5.71
N PRO A 62 -8.84 -18.50 -6.09
CA PRO A 62 -8.28 -17.23 -6.54
C PRO A 62 -8.98 -16.74 -7.83
N LEU A 63 -9.11 -15.41 -7.96
CA LEU A 63 -9.57 -14.73 -9.16
C LEU A 63 -8.71 -15.14 -10.37
N GLN A 64 -9.31 -15.72 -11.40
CA GLN A 64 -8.67 -15.88 -12.70
C GLN A 64 -8.56 -14.51 -13.39
N PRO A 65 -7.46 -14.23 -14.12
CA PRO A 65 -7.33 -13.01 -14.90
C PRO A 65 -8.40 -12.96 -16.01
N PRO A 66 -8.96 -11.78 -16.34
CA PRO A 66 -9.90 -11.65 -17.45
C PRO A 66 -9.19 -11.95 -18.77
N GLY A 67 -9.83 -12.78 -19.61
CA GLY A 67 -9.33 -13.10 -20.95
C GLY A 67 -9.22 -11.85 -21.84
N SER A 68 -8.13 -11.76 -22.59
CA SER A 68 -7.88 -10.71 -23.56
C SER A 68 -8.99 -10.68 -24.63
N PRO A 69 -9.52 -9.51 -25.03
CA PRO A 69 -10.38 -9.41 -26.21
C PRO A 69 -9.57 -9.68 -27.48
N PRO A 70 -10.20 -10.14 -28.58
CA PRO A 70 -9.51 -10.46 -29.82
C PRO A 70 -8.89 -9.21 -30.48
N PRO A 71 -7.81 -9.38 -31.29
CA PRO A 71 -7.15 -8.26 -31.95
C PRO A 71 -8.07 -7.60 -32.98
N VAL A 72 -8.08 -6.27 -32.99
CA VAL A 72 -8.65 -5.46 -34.07
C VAL A 72 -7.54 -5.26 -35.09
N GLU A 73 -7.72 -5.79 -36.30
CA GLU A 73 -6.83 -5.53 -37.44
C GLU A 73 -6.92 -4.03 -37.78
N LEU A 74 -5.78 -3.33 -37.70
CA LEU A 74 -5.62 -1.98 -38.21
C LEU A 74 -4.91 -2.10 -39.55
N GLU A 75 -5.61 -1.72 -40.63
CA GLU A 75 -5.01 -1.57 -41.95
C GLU A 75 -3.86 -0.55 -41.91
N GLU A 76 -2.72 -0.96 -42.45
CA GLU A 76 -1.54 -0.13 -42.64
C GLU A 76 -1.79 0.84 -43.80
N GLY A 77 -1.86 2.13 -43.50
CA GLY A 77 -1.82 3.19 -44.50
C GLY A 77 -0.38 3.51 -44.88
N GLU A 78 -0.05 3.36 -46.17
CA GLU A 78 1.17 3.80 -46.81
C GLU A 78 1.41 5.30 -46.61
N LEU A 79 2.59 5.66 -46.10
CA LEU A 79 3.23 6.96 -46.32
C LEU A 79 4.71 6.69 -46.56
N GLY A 80 5.12 6.91 -47.82
CA GLY A 80 6.52 6.91 -48.21
C GLY A 80 7.23 8.18 -47.76
N ASP A 81 8.52 8.06 -47.51
CA ASP A 81 9.43 9.20 -47.42
C ASP A 81 10.80 8.83 -48.03
N ASP A 82 11.39 9.87 -48.59
CA ASP A 82 12.50 9.95 -49.52
C ASP A 82 13.90 9.56 -49.00
N GLU A 83 14.74 9.32 -50.00
CA GLU A 83 16.20 9.22 -50.11
C GLU A 83 17.09 9.91 -49.05
N ASN A 84 18.15 9.19 -48.60
CA ASN A 84 19.57 9.42 -48.99
C ASN A 84 20.60 9.28 -47.84
N SER A 85 21.79 8.80 -48.24
CA SER A 85 23.11 8.71 -47.59
C SER A 85 23.23 7.71 -46.44
N GLY A 86 24.01 6.62 -46.51
CA GLY A 86 25.24 6.37 -47.26
C GLY A 86 26.41 6.51 -46.30
N GLU A 87 26.96 5.38 -45.86
CA GLU A 87 28.39 5.17 -45.57
C GLU A 87 28.62 3.70 -45.17
N GLU A 88 29.55 3.08 -45.90
CA GLU A 88 30.05 1.71 -45.77
C GLU A 88 31.11 1.65 -44.67
N GLU A 89 31.20 0.54 -43.93
CA GLU A 89 32.46 -0.02 -43.38
C GLU A 89 32.15 -1.44 -42.84
N GLN A 90 32.52 -2.47 -43.60
CA GLN A 90 33.71 -3.33 -43.42
C GLN A 90 33.44 -4.55 -42.51
N ASP A 91 33.15 -5.67 -43.19
CA ASP A 91 33.14 -7.04 -42.66
C ASP A 91 34.57 -7.55 -42.54
N ASP A 92 34.97 -7.96 -41.34
CA ASP A 92 36.08 -8.88 -41.11
C ASP A 92 35.54 -10.28 -40.80
N GLN A 93 36.02 -11.23 -41.59
CA GLN A 93 35.82 -12.68 -41.49
C GLN A 93 36.56 -13.25 -40.28
N ASP A 94 36.02 -14.29 -39.66
CA ASP A 94 36.67 -15.61 -39.50
C ASP A 94 35.83 -16.48 -38.53
N SER A 95 35.25 -17.59 -38.99
CA SER A 95 35.85 -18.91 -39.26
C SER A 95 35.86 -19.82 -38.01
N GLU A 96 35.77 -21.12 -38.28
CA GLU A 96 35.77 -22.29 -37.37
C GLU A 96 34.37 -22.70 -36.88
N GLY A 97 33.96 -23.97 -36.95
CA GLY A 97 34.67 -25.20 -37.25
C GLY A 97 33.78 -26.38 -36.86
N GLU A 98 33.92 -27.47 -37.60
CA GLU A 98 33.10 -28.67 -37.66
C GLU A 98 32.97 -29.54 -36.39
N LEU A 99 31.79 -30.18 -36.32
CA LEU A 99 31.51 -31.61 -36.03
C LEU A 99 31.90 -32.25 -34.67
N GLY A 100 30.92 -32.97 -34.11
CA GLY A 100 31.18 -34.18 -33.31
C GLY A 100 30.09 -34.48 -32.29
N GLY A 101 29.14 -35.36 -32.64
CA GLY A 101 28.01 -35.72 -31.79
C GLY A 101 28.31 -36.70 -30.65
N SER A 102 27.31 -36.88 -29.77
CA SER A 102 26.75 -38.18 -29.34
C SER A 102 25.67 -37.97 -28.28
N LEU A 103 24.49 -38.58 -28.49
CA LEU A 103 23.48 -38.82 -27.46
C LEU A 103 24.05 -39.75 -26.37
N PRO A 104 23.47 -39.71 -25.16
CA PRO A 104 22.67 -40.88 -24.81
C PRO A 104 21.27 -40.55 -24.29
N ASP A 105 20.41 -41.51 -24.59
CA ASP A 105 19.02 -41.71 -24.22
C ASP A 105 18.84 -41.83 -22.69
N GLY A 106 17.78 -41.25 -22.15
CA GLY A 106 17.59 -41.12 -20.71
C GLY A 106 16.24 -40.52 -20.33
N ARG A 107 15.16 -41.18 -20.76
CA ARG A 107 13.77 -40.89 -20.44
C ARG A 107 13.56 -40.80 -18.92
N THR A 108 13.22 -39.62 -18.41
CA THR A 108 12.52 -39.45 -17.13
C THR A 108 11.45 -38.38 -17.27
N ASP A 109 10.22 -38.79 -16.99
CA ASP A 109 8.99 -38.02 -17.16
C ASP A 109 8.99 -36.77 -16.27
N LEU A 110 9.00 -35.58 -16.88
CA LEU A 110 8.71 -34.32 -16.22
C LEU A 110 7.34 -33.82 -16.64
N ALA A 111 6.42 -33.88 -15.68
CA ALA A 111 5.09 -33.31 -15.75
C ALA A 111 5.19 -31.83 -16.16
N ASN A 112 4.70 -31.57 -17.37
CA ASN A 112 4.58 -30.25 -17.95
C ASN A 112 3.51 -29.46 -17.19
N THR A 113 3.93 -28.61 -16.24
CA THR A 113 3.06 -27.57 -15.68
C THR A 113 3.44 -26.27 -16.37
N GLY A 114 2.70 -25.94 -17.42
CA GLY A 114 2.83 -24.68 -18.12
C GLY A 114 2.54 -23.51 -17.19
N GLY A 115 3.58 -22.75 -16.87
CA GLY A 115 3.50 -21.43 -16.29
C GLY A 115 4.42 -20.52 -17.08
N PHE A 116 3.85 -19.49 -17.69
CA PHE A 116 4.63 -18.34 -18.16
C PHE A 116 5.22 -17.63 -16.93
N GLY A 117 6.29 -18.19 -16.38
CA GLY A 117 7.10 -17.55 -15.36
C GLY A 117 8.16 -16.68 -16.03
N CYS A 118 8.31 -15.45 -15.55
CA CYS A 118 9.49 -14.66 -15.86
C CYS A 118 10.72 -15.46 -15.38
N PRO A 119 11.73 -15.74 -16.23
CA PRO A 119 12.85 -16.64 -15.91
C PRO A 119 13.72 -16.23 -14.70
N HIS A 120 13.44 -15.06 -14.11
CA HIS A 120 14.22 -14.45 -13.02
C HIS A 120 13.40 -14.19 -11.76
N ALA A 121 12.11 -14.54 -11.71
CA ALA A 121 11.30 -14.35 -10.52
C ALA A 121 11.79 -15.28 -9.40
N ARG A 122 12.29 -14.70 -8.31
CA ARG A 122 12.63 -15.45 -7.10
C ARG A 122 11.40 -16.23 -6.63
N PRO A 123 11.54 -17.51 -6.22
CA PRO A 123 10.40 -18.36 -5.93
C PRO A 123 9.56 -17.89 -4.73
N THR A 124 10.15 -17.11 -3.83
CA THR A 124 9.53 -16.67 -2.58
C THR A 124 9.12 -15.20 -2.62
N ALA A 125 7.94 -14.88 -2.10
CA ALA A 125 7.40 -13.52 -2.03
C ALA A 125 8.35 -12.52 -1.30
N LEU A 126 9.00 -12.98 -0.23
CA LEU A 126 9.97 -12.21 0.55
C LEU A 126 11.23 -13.07 0.79
N GLY A 127 12.40 -12.45 0.66
CA GLY A 127 13.68 -13.09 1.00
C GLY A 127 14.02 -13.02 2.49
N PRO A 128 15.11 -13.69 2.92
CA PRO A 128 15.69 -13.50 4.24
C PRO A 128 16.31 -12.10 4.40
N LEU A 129 16.76 -11.79 5.60
CA LEU A 129 17.50 -10.56 5.88
C LEU A 129 18.96 -10.73 5.41
N GLU A 130 19.42 -9.85 4.53
CA GLU A 130 20.73 -9.91 3.88
C GLU A 130 21.55 -8.65 4.23
N GLN A 131 22.88 -8.74 4.19
CA GLN A 131 23.73 -7.54 4.34
C GLN A 131 23.67 -6.70 3.07
N LEU A 132 23.49 -5.38 3.19
CA LEU A 132 23.38 -4.50 2.02
C LEU A 132 24.59 -4.59 1.07
N LEU A 133 25.77 -4.91 1.59
CA LEU A 133 26.98 -5.06 0.79
C LEU A 133 26.92 -6.27 -0.17
N GLU A 134 26.10 -7.28 0.12
CA GLU A 134 25.88 -8.40 -0.80
C GLU A 134 25.29 -7.91 -2.14
N LEU A 135 24.53 -6.82 -2.12
CA LEU A 135 23.94 -6.22 -3.32
C LEU A 135 24.98 -5.61 -4.27
N VAL A 136 26.17 -5.27 -3.76
CA VAL A 136 27.30 -4.81 -4.59
C VAL A 136 27.77 -5.94 -5.51
N ARG A 137 27.67 -7.19 -5.05
CA ARG A 137 28.08 -8.37 -5.82
C ARG A 137 27.15 -8.66 -7.01
N ASP A 138 25.90 -8.21 -6.95
CA ASP A 138 24.93 -8.34 -8.05
C ASP A 138 25.24 -7.41 -9.24
N SER A 139 26.20 -6.49 -9.12
CA SER A 139 26.54 -5.52 -10.17
C SER A 139 28.06 -5.23 -10.21
N PRO A 140 28.90 -6.26 -10.48
CA PRO A 140 30.36 -6.13 -10.46
C PRO A 140 30.88 -5.16 -11.53
N ASP A 141 30.14 -4.98 -12.63
CA ASP A 141 30.58 -4.18 -13.77
C ASP A 141 30.02 -2.74 -13.76
N ASN A 142 29.28 -2.35 -12.72
CA ASN A 142 28.66 -1.03 -12.65
C ASN A 142 29.21 -0.18 -11.50
N SER A 143 30.30 0.54 -11.77
CA SER A 143 30.97 1.41 -10.80
C SER A 143 30.03 2.45 -10.16
N ILE A 144 29.07 2.98 -10.91
CA ILE A 144 28.08 3.96 -10.42
C ILE A 144 27.18 3.30 -9.37
N ILE A 145 26.59 2.14 -9.68
CA ILE A 145 25.73 1.40 -8.74
C ILE A 145 26.52 1.01 -7.49
N GLN A 146 27.76 0.53 -7.64
CA GLN A 146 28.61 0.17 -6.51
C GLN A 146 28.87 1.37 -5.60
N GLU A 147 29.18 2.53 -6.16
CA GLU A 147 29.43 3.73 -5.37
C GLU A 147 28.14 4.22 -4.67
N LYS A 148 26.98 4.15 -5.33
CA LYS A 148 25.68 4.40 -4.68
C LYS A 148 25.42 3.45 -3.51
N MET A 149 25.73 2.16 -3.66
CA MET A 149 25.60 1.19 -2.57
C MET A 149 26.55 1.46 -1.41
N LYS A 150 27.79 1.91 -1.68
CA LYS A 150 28.73 2.35 -0.63
C LYS A 150 28.23 3.60 0.10
N ILE A 151 27.57 4.53 -0.60
CA ILE A 151 26.93 5.68 0.04
C ILE A 151 25.81 5.20 0.95
N LEU A 152 24.96 4.27 0.49
CA LEU A 152 23.86 3.72 1.29
C LEU A 152 24.33 2.92 2.50
N SER A 153 25.41 2.14 2.39
CA SER A 153 25.95 1.33 3.49
C SER A 153 26.45 2.16 4.69
N LYS A 154 26.58 3.48 4.53
CA LYS A 154 26.83 4.40 5.64
C LYS A 154 25.62 4.52 6.57
N HIS A 155 24.40 4.41 6.05
CA HIS A 155 23.14 4.65 6.77
C HIS A 155 22.30 3.39 7.00
N TYR A 156 22.47 2.38 6.16
CA TYR A 156 21.71 1.13 6.20
C TYR A 156 22.65 -0.07 6.35
N VAL A 157 22.22 -1.09 7.10
CA VAL A 157 23.03 -2.31 7.33
C VAL A 157 22.48 -3.47 6.54
N LEU A 158 21.17 -3.67 6.66
CA LEU A 158 20.50 -4.85 6.17
C LEU A 158 19.46 -4.43 5.13
N PHE A 159 19.13 -5.38 4.28
CA PHE A 159 18.03 -5.26 3.35
C PHE A 159 17.29 -6.59 3.24
N ARG A 160 16.04 -6.52 2.79
CA ARG A 160 15.23 -7.71 2.51
C ARG A 160 14.68 -7.59 1.10
N ARG A 161 14.92 -8.62 0.32
CA ARG A 161 14.46 -8.67 -1.06
C ARG A 161 12.99 -9.01 -1.16
N THR A 162 12.33 -8.48 -2.16
CA THR A 162 10.97 -8.91 -2.52
C THR A 162 10.97 -9.65 -3.85
N ARG A 163 9.87 -10.34 -4.15
CA ARG A 163 9.69 -10.98 -5.46
C ARG A 163 9.50 -9.91 -6.54
N GLU A 164 10.20 -10.10 -7.66
CA GLU A 164 10.11 -9.24 -8.85
C GLU A 164 8.95 -9.68 -9.75
N ASP A 165 7.73 -9.39 -9.30
CA ASP A 165 6.47 -9.76 -9.97
C ASP A 165 5.56 -8.54 -10.24
N GLY A 166 6.13 -7.34 -10.29
CA GLY A 166 5.39 -6.07 -10.39
C GLY A 166 4.76 -5.58 -9.09
N SER A 167 4.57 -6.46 -8.09
CA SER A 167 3.98 -6.10 -6.79
C SER A 167 5.00 -5.84 -5.69
N CYS A 168 6.29 -5.77 -6.03
CA CYS A 168 7.41 -5.57 -5.11
C CYS A 168 7.22 -4.37 -4.17
N PHE A 169 6.77 -3.21 -4.67
CA PHE A 169 6.50 -2.02 -3.86
C PHE A 169 5.44 -2.29 -2.79
N TYR A 170 4.25 -2.74 -3.20
CA TYR A 170 3.13 -2.98 -2.28
C TYR A 170 3.49 -4.03 -1.21
N ARG A 171 4.22 -5.06 -1.64
CA ARG A 171 4.73 -6.13 -0.76
C ARG A 171 5.75 -5.61 0.25
N ALA A 172 6.73 -4.83 -0.21
CA ALA A 172 7.75 -4.22 0.64
C ALA A 172 7.12 -3.24 1.64
N PHE A 173 6.20 -2.41 1.17
CA PHE A 173 5.52 -1.39 1.95
C PHE A 173 4.76 -2.01 3.13
N ILE A 174 3.85 -2.95 2.88
CA ILE A 174 3.00 -3.48 3.94
C ILE A 174 3.78 -4.35 4.92
N PHE A 175 4.76 -5.13 4.44
CA PHE A 175 5.60 -5.92 5.33
C PHE A 175 6.45 -5.02 6.24
N SER A 176 7.10 -4.01 5.68
CA SER A 176 7.93 -3.07 6.45
C SER A 176 7.08 -2.31 7.47
N TYR A 177 5.88 -1.88 7.09
CA TYR A 177 4.93 -1.24 8.01
C TYR A 177 4.53 -2.17 9.17
N MET A 178 4.16 -3.42 8.89
CA MET A 178 3.81 -4.39 9.93
C MET A 178 4.99 -4.71 10.87
N GLU A 179 6.23 -4.71 10.35
CA GLU A 179 7.43 -4.84 11.19
C GLU A 179 7.62 -3.62 12.11
N ILE A 180 7.39 -2.41 11.61
CA ILE A 180 7.46 -1.18 12.41
C ILE A 180 6.39 -1.21 13.49
N LEU A 181 5.14 -1.52 13.14
CA LEU A 181 4.03 -1.65 14.09
C LEU A 181 4.36 -2.60 15.25
N ARG A 182 5.00 -3.74 14.96
CA ARG A 182 5.43 -4.69 15.99
C ARG A 182 6.42 -4.09 17.00
N GLN A 183 7.15 -3.05 16.61
CA GLN A 183 8.16 -2.38 17.46
C GLN A 183 7.65 -1.08 18.12
N MET A 184 6.49 -0.57 17.73
CA MET A 184 5.92 0.66 18.30
C MET A 184 5.55 0.49 19.78
N GLN A 185 5.53 1.60 20.53
CA GLN A 185 5.09 1.58 21.92
C GLN A 185 3.56 1.45 21.99
N ASP A 186 2.84 2.34 21.30
CA ASP A 186 1.37 2.32 21.26
C ASP A 186 0.82 1.65 20.00
N LYS A 187 0.99 0.33 19.93
CA LYS A 187 0.58 -0.47 18.77
C LYS A 187 -0.92 -0.37 18.52
N GLN A 188 -1.73 -0.34 19.57
CA GLN A 188 -3.18 -0.35 19.43
C GLN A 188 -3.69 0.99 18.90
N ALA A 189 -3.12 2.12 19.34
CA ALA A 189 -3.44 3.42 18.78
C ALA A 189 -3.13 3.49 17.28
N GLU A 190 -1.97 2.98 16.85
CA GLU A 190 -1.63 2.95 15.42
C GLU A 190 -2.55 2.03 14.60
N VAL A 191 -2.97 0.88 15.16
CA VAL A 191 -3.99 0.04 14.51
C VAL A 191 -5.30 0.81 14.37
N THR A 192 -5.76 1.50 15.41
CA THR A 192 -6.97 2.33 15.34
C THR A 192 -6.85 3.43 14.28
N ARG A 193 -5.75 4.18 14.26
CA ARG A 193 -5.48 5.23 13.26
C ARG A 193 -5.52 4.67 11.83
N LEU A 194 -4.86 3.53 11.60
CA LEU A 194 -4.86 2.91 10.27
C LEU A 194 -6.26 2.48 9.85
N MET A 195 -7.06 1.91 10.77
CA MET A 195 -8.44 1.52 10.48
C MET A 195 -9.31 2.73 10.16
N GLU A 196 -9.14 3.86 10.83
CA GLU A 196 -9.81 5.12 10.48
C GLU A 196 -9.44 5.59 9.06
N CYS A 197 -8.17 5.49 8.65
CA CYS A 197 -7.75 5.79 7.28
C CYS A 197 -8.38 4.84 6.25
N LEU A 198 -8.51 3.56 6.58
CA LEU A 198 -9.15 2.57 5.72
C LEU A 198 -10.66 2.80 5.58
N ASP A 199 -11.33 3.20 6.66
CA ASP A 199 -12.76 3.56 6.64
C ASP A 199 -13.00 4.81 5.78
N MET A 200 -12.17 5.86 5.94
CA MET A 200 -12.22 7.04 5.06
C MET A 200 -11.97 6.68 3.59
N SER A 201 -11.03 5.77 3.34
CA SER A 201 -10.74 5.30 1.98
C SER A 201 -11.90 4.48 1.41
N LYS A 202 -12.62 3.73 2.25
CA LYS A 202 -13.82 2.98 1.86
C LYS A 202 -14.94 3.92 1.43
N ASP A 203 -15.19 5.00 2.15
CA ASP A 203 -16.20 5.99 1.76
C ASP A 203 -15.91 6.59 0.37
N ARG A 204 -14.64 6.92 0.11
CA ARG A 204 -14.18 7.40 -1.20
C ARG A 204 -14.28 6.33 -2.27
N PHE A 205 -13.95 5.08 -1.93
CA PHE A 205 -14.06 3.92 -2.82
C PHE A 205 -15.52 3.71 -3.26
N SER A 206 -16.48 3.78 -2.33
CA SER A 206 -17.91 3.66 -2.59
C SER A 206 -18.48 4.77 -3.48
N CYS A 207 -17.86 5.96 -3.48
CA CYS A 207 -18.26 7.06 -4.36
C CYS A 207 -17.81 6.87 -5.83
N LEU A 208 -16.99 5.86 -6.12
CA LEU A 208 -16.49 5.61 -7.48
C LEU A 208 -17.38 4.63 -8.24
N GLU A 209 -17.51 4.86 -9.54
CA GLU A 209 -18.12 3.88 -10.44
C GLU A 209 -17.15 2.73 -10.71
N TRP A 210 -17.51 1.54 -10.23
CA TRP A 210 -16.80 0.29 -10.46
C TRP A 210 -17.51 -0.56 -11.50
N ASN A 211 -16.78 -0.96 -12.53
CA ASN A 211 -17.31 -1.91 -13.50
C ASN A 211 -17.31 -3.32 -12.91
N ARG A 212 -18.50 -3.88 -12.72
CA ARG A 212 -18.74 -5.21 -12.15
C ARG A 212 -18.07 -6.34 -12.94
N ALA A 213 -17.77 -6.16 -14.23
CA ALA A 213 -17.05 -7.16 -15.02
C ALA A 213 -15.65 -7.46 -14.48
N TYR A 214 -15.11 -6.59 -13.63
CA TYR A 214 -13.76 -6.70 -13.07
C TYR A 214 -13.71 -7.30 -11.67
N PHE A 215 -14.87 -7.57 -11.07
CA PHE A 215 -14.97 -8.16 -9.75
C PHE A 215 -15.91 -9.37 -9.81
N SER A 216 -15.45 -10.51 -9.32
CA SER A 216 -16.30 -11.71 -9.24
C SER A 216 -17.36 -11.63 -8.13
N ILE A 217 -17.17 -10.73 -7.17
CA ILE A 217 -18.11 -10.40 -6.10
C ILE A 217 -18.32 -8.88 -6.06
N ASP A 218 -19.20 -8.40 -5.18
CA ASP A 218 -19.37 -6.95 -5.03
C ASP A 218 -18.04 -6.28 -4.60
N PRO A 219 -17.63 -5.15 -5.23
CA PRO A 219 -16.36 -4.50 -4.91
C PRO A 219 -16.27 -4.02 -3.46
N GLU A 220 -17.36 -3.53 -2.87
CA GLU A 220 -17.37 -3.04 -1.49
C GLU A 220 -17.35 -4.20 -0.49
N GLU A 221 -18.03 -5.31 -0.82
CA GLU A 221 -17.94 -6.55 -0.06
C GLU A 221 -16.52 -7.12 -0.07
N TYR A 222 -15.88 -7.15 -1.25
CA TYR A 222 -14.47 -7.55 -1.37
C TYR A 222 -13.57 -6.65 -0.52
N PHE A 223 -13.71 -5.33 -0.67
CA PHE A 223 -12.92 -4.36 0.08
C PHE A 223 -13.05 -4.58 1.60
N SER A 224 -14.28 -4.70 2.10
CA SER A 224 -14.57 -4.93 3.51
C SER A 224 -14.01 -6.26 4.01
N SER A 225 -14.11 -7.31 3.19
CA SER A 225 -13.56 -8.63 3.50
C SER A 225 -12.04 -8.61 3.67
N VAL A 226 -11.31 -7.93 2.77
CA VAL A 226 -9.85 -7.85 2.86
C VAL A 226 -9.41 -6.92 4.00
N VAL A 227 -10.13 -5.83 4.26
CA VAL A 227 -9.88 -4.95 5.42
C VAL A 227 -10.06 -5.70 6.73
N SER A 228 -11.09 -6.54 6.86
CA SER A 228 -11.28 -7.39 8.04
C SER A 228 -10.09 -8.35 8.24
N GLU A 229 -9.63 -9.00 7.18
CA GLU A 229 -8.48 -9.91 7.23
C GLU A 229 -7.18 -9.17 7.62
N LEU A 230 -6.99 -7.94 7.13
CA LEU A 230 -5.87 -7.09 7.53
C LEU A 230 -5.97 -6.73 9.02
N ASN A 231 -7.14 -6.29 9.48
CA ASN A 231 -7.38 -5.91 10.88
C ASN A 231 -7.08 -7.07 11.84
N GLU A 232 -7.49 -8.29 11.52
CA GLU A 232 -7.17 -9.48 12.33
C GLU A 232 -5.65 -9.66 12.49
N VAL A 233 -4.89 -9.55 11.39
CA VAL A 233 -3.43 -9.66 11.43
C VAL A 233 -2.80 -8.52 12.22
N LEU A 234 -3.28 -7.29 12.04
CA LEU A 234 -2.79 -6.13 12.79
C LEU A 234 -3.01 -6.27 14.30
N ASN A 235 -4.16 -6.80 14.73
CA ASN A 235 -4.43 -7.07 16.15
C ASN A 235 -3.54 -8.19 16.71
N VAL A 236 -3.21 -9.21 15.92
CA VAL A 236 -2.23 -10.23 16.32
C VAL A 236 -0.84 -9.63 16.50
N ILE A 237 -0.44 -8.69 15.63
CA ILE A 237 0.82 -7.95 15.76
C ILE A 237 0.81 -7.08 17.02
N ALA A 238 -0.28 -6.32 17.26
CA ALA A 238 -0.44 -5.47 18.43
C ALA A 238 -0.41 -6.27 19.75
N ALA A 239 -0.92 -7.51 19.73
CA ALA A 239 -0.87 -8.45 20.85
C ALA A 239 0.52 -9.07 21.11
N GLY A 240 1.52 -8.81 20.24
CA GLY A 240 2.90 -9.24 20.45
C GLY A 240 3.30 -10.53 19.73
N CYS A 241 2.98 -10.65 18.43
CA CYS A 241 3.44 -11.78 17.61
C CYS A 241 4.98 -11.84 17.48
N THR A 242 5.52 -13.01 17.15
CA THR A 242 6.95 -13.16 16.85
C THR A 242 7.30 -12.62 15.46
N SER A 243 8.58 -12.29 15.24
CA SER A 243 9.07 -11.91 13.89
C SER A 243 8.89 -13.05 12.89
N GLU A 244 9.09 -14.30 13.33
CA GLU A 244 8.91 -15.48 12.49
C GLU A 244 7.45 -15.66 12.07
N TRP A 245 6.50 -15.46 13.00
CA TRP A 245 5.08 -15.54 12.67
C TRP A 245 4.70 -14.52 11.59
N LEU A 246 5.14 -13.27 11.74
CA LEU A 246 4.87 -12.21 10.75
C LEU A 246 5.47 -12.54 9.38
N TYR A 247 6.71 -13.03 9.38
CA TYR A 247 7.39 -13.46 8.16
C TYR A 247 6.62 -14.59 7.47
N GLN A 248 6.28 -15.67 8.18
CA GLN A 248 5.52 -16.80 7.63
C GLN A 248 4.13 -16.41 7.15
N ARG A 249 3.42 -15.55 7.90
CA ARG A 249 2.11 -15.05 7.46
C ARG A 249 2.21 -14.28 6.15
N SER A 250 3.26 -13.47 6.00
CA SER A 250 3.49 -12.65 4.80
C SER A 250 3.95 -13.47 3.58
N LEU A 251 4.44 -14.69 3.78
CA LEU A 251 4.76 -15.63 2.70
C LEU A 251 3.54 -16.36 2.14
N GLN A 252 2.40 -16.34 2.83
CA GLN A 252 1.18 -16.98 2.34
C GLN A 252 0.62 -16.18 1.15
N GLU A 253 0.63 -16.78 -0.04
CA GLU A 253 0.13 -16.12 -1.28
C GLU A 253 -1.35 -15.75 -1.19
N SER A 254 -2.17 -16.56 -0.52
CA SER A 254 -3.59 -16.27 -0.32
C SER A 254 -3.83 -14.98 0.44
N PHE A 255 -3.07 -14.76 1.52
CA PHE A 255 -3.10 -13.53 2.31
C PHE A 255 -2.44 -12.38 1.55
N SER A 256 -1.17 -12.55 1.17
CA SER A 256 -0.38 -11.46 0.58
C SER A 256 -0.98 -10.95 -0.73
N GLY A 257 -1.52 -11.83 -1.58
CA GLY A 257 -2.19 -11.43 -2.82
C GLY A 257 -3.45 -10.60 -2.57
N ARG A 258 -4.26 -10.96 -1.57
CA ARG A 258 -5.45 -10.19 -1.19
C ARG A 258 -5.08 -8.83 -0.63
N ILE A 259 -4.11 -8.77 0.28
CA ILE A 259 -3.62 -7.50 0.83
C ILE A 259 -3.02 -6.60 -0.26
N ILE A 260 -2.21 -7.15 -1.17
CA ILE A 260 -1.66 -6.37 -2.31
C ILE A 260 -2.78 -5.82 -3.19
N SER A 261 -3.80 -6.62 -3.46
CA SER A 261 -4.99 -6.18 -4.21
C SER A 261 -5.69 -5.01 -3.51
N LEU A 262 -5.91 -5.08 -2.19
CA LEU A 262 -6.45 -3.97 -1.40
C LEU A 262 -5.58 -2.71 -1.53
N LEU A 263 -4.26 -2.82 -1.37
CA LEU A 263 -3.35 -1.67 -1.49
C LEU A 263 -3.41 -1.02 -2.88
N ARG A 264 -3.55 -1.83 -3.95
CA ARG A 264 -3.75 -1.33 -5.31
C ARG A 264 -5.11 -0.62 -5.47
N LEU A 265 -6.19 -1.13 -4.87
CA LEU A 265 -7.49 -0.48 -4.87
C LEU A 265 -7.48 0.85 -4.10
N LEU A 266 -6.81 0.91 -2.95
CA LEU A 266 -6.59 2.15 -2.20
C LEU A 266 -5.83 3.19 -3.05
N THR A 267 -4.78 2.73 -3.74
CA THR A 267 -3.98 3.56 -4.64
C THR A 267 -4.82 4.10 -5.81
N GLU A 268 -5.62 3.25 -6.45
CA GLU A 268 -6.53 3.67 -7.52
C GLU A 268 -7.58 4.66 -6.99
N THR A 269 -8.13 4.41 -5.81
CA THR A 269 -9.14 5.27 -5.19
C THR A 269 -8.58 6.67 -4.96
N GLU A 270 -7.38 6.79 -4.39
CA GLU A 270 -6.70 8.07 -4.21
C GLU A 270 -6.47 8.78 -5.55
N ILE A 271 -5.93 8.06 -6.54
CA ILE A 271 -5.63 8.62 -7.88
C ILE A 271 -6.89 9.10 -8.59
N ARG A 272 -8.01 8.39 -8.45
CA ARG A 272 -9.27 8.72 -9.13
C ARG A 272 -10.05 9.85 -8.48
N THR A 273 -9.90 10.03 -7.18
CA THR A 273 -10.67 11.02 -6.42
C THR A 273 -9.95 12.33 -6.23
N ASP A 274 -8.63 12.38 -6.43
CA ASP A 274 -7.86 13.62 -6.30
C ASP A 274 -7.35 14.14 -7.65
N GLU A 275 -7.74 15.38 -7.98
CA GLU A 275 -7.37 16.09 -9.20
C GLU A 275 -5.85 16.24 -9.39
N PHE A 276 -5.09 16.24 -8.29
CA PHE A 276 -3.63 16.34 -8.31
C PHE A 276 -3.00 15.29 -9.23
N TYR A 277 -3.55 14.08 -9.29
CA TYR A 277 -2.96 12.97 -10.04
C TYR A 277 -3.22 13.05 -11.54
N LYS A 278 -4.19 13.86 -12.00
CA LYS A 278 -4.53 13.95 -13.42
C LYS A 278 -3.35 14.43 -14.28
N GLN A 279 -2.48 15.26 -13.73
CA GLN A 279 -1.27 15.73 -14.42
C GLN A 279 -0.22 14.63 -14.65
N SER A 280 -0.26 13.56 -13.85
CA SER A 280 0.67 12.42 -13.95
C SER A 280 0.22 11.37 -14.95
N ILE A 281 -0.97 11.53 -15.54
CA ILE A 281 -1.56 10.58 -16.48
C ILE A 281 -1.02 10.87 -17.89
N PRO A 282 -0.45 9.87 -18.59
CA PRO A 282 -0.01 10.05 -19.96
C PRO A 282 -1.14 10.56 -20.87
N LYS A 283 -0.85 11.52 -21.75
CA LYS A 283 -1.85 12.19 -22.60
C LYS A 283 -2.65 11.24 -23.51
N ASN A 284 -2.08 10.08 -23.82
CA ASN A 284 -2.67 9.04 -24.66
C ASN A 284 -3.57 8.06 -23.89
N LEU A 285 -3.70 8.20 -22.57
CA LEU A 285 -4.53 7.34 -21.73
C LEU A 285 -5.55 8.18 -20.98
N ASN A 286 -6.78 7.68 -20.86
CA ASN A 286 -7.70 8.23 -19.88
C ASN A 286 -7.37 7.67 -18.47
N LEU A 287 -7.93 8.32 -17.45
CA LEU A 287 -7.70 7.98 -16.05
C LEU A 287 -8.01 6.51 -15.72
N LEU A 288 -9.13 5.97 -16.22
CA LEU A 288 -9.51 4.58 -15.96
C LEU A 288 -8.56 3.59 -16.64
N GLN A 289 -8.13 3.88 -17.87
CA GLN A 289 -7.15 3.07 -18.59
C GLN A 289 -5.79 3.09 -17.90
N PHE A 290 -5.36 4.23 -17.37
CA PHE A 290 -4.16 4.34 -16.58
C PHE A 290 -4.26 3.51 -15.29
N CYS A 291 -5.33 3.67 -14.51
CA CYS A 291 -5.55 2.88 -13.29
C CYS A 291 -5.57 1.38 -13.58
N TRP A 292 -6.24 0.96 -14.66
CA TRP A 292 -6.25 -0.43 -15.10
C TRP A 292 -4.83 -0.96 -15.33
N LYS A 293 -4.08 -0.31 -16.23
CA LYS A 293 -2.79 -0.81 -16.73
C LYS A 293 -1.66 -0.65 -15.73
N ALA A 294 -1.62 0.46 -14.99
CA ALA A 294 -0.47 0.86 -14.19
C ALA A 294 -0.70 0.77 -12.67
N VAL A 295 -1.94 0.55 -12.22
CA VAL A 295 -2.25 0.50 -10.78
C VAL A 295 -2.84 -0.85 -10.39
N ARG A 296 -3.86 -1.32 -11.09
CA ARG A 296 -4.62 -2.52 -10.73
C ARG A 296 -3.93 -3.83 -11.13
N SER A 297 -3.28 -3.83 -12.30
CA SER A 297 -2.46 -4.94 -12.79
C SER A 297 -1.41 -5.40 -11.78
N LEU A 298 -1.40 -6.69 -11.41
CA LEU A 298 -0.48 -7.22 -10.39
C LEU A 298 0.98 -7.23 -10.85
N ASP A 299 1.21 -7.33 -12.16
CA ASP A 299 2.50 -7.28 -12.85
C ASP A 299 2.98 -5.85 -13.13
N ALA A 300 2.14 -4.83 -12.88
CA ALA A 300 2.53 -3.44 -13.06
C ALA A 300 3.31 -2.90 -11.86
N GLU A 301 4.52 -2.43 -12.14
CA GLU A 301 5.41 -1.77 -11.17
C GLU A 301 4.84 -0.42 -10.71
N ALA A 302 5.06 -0.12 -9.43
CA ALA A 302 4.66 1.16 -8.86
C ALA A 302 5.69 2.24 -9.21
N THR A 303 5.22 3.36 -9.77
CA THR A 303 6.02 4.57 -9.93
C THR A 303 5.86 5.50 -8.72
N THR A 304 6.55 6.64 -8.73
CA THR A 304 6.38 7.71 -7.74
C THR A 304 4.91 8.12 -7.54
N THR A 305 4.08 8.04 -8.59
CA THR A 305 2.65 8.35 -8.52
C THR A 305 1.90 7.40 -7.59
N GLN A 306 2.06 6.08 -7.79
CA GLN A 306 1.44 5.05 -6.97
C GLN A 306 2.00 5.05 -5.54
N MET A 307 3.32 5.21 -5.38
CA MET A 307 3.97 5.30 -4.07
C MET A 307 3.39 6.46 -3.24
N ARG A 308 3.23 7.63 -3.87
CA ARG A 308 2.62 8.80 -3.24
C ARG A 308 1.16 8.55 -2.90
N ALA A 309 0.37 8.07 -3.85
CA ALA A 309 -1.05 7.83 -3.64
C ALA A 309 -1.30 6.88 -2.46
N LEU A 310 -0.56 5.77 -2.37
CA LEU A 310 -0.70 4.85 -1.24
C LEU A 310 -0.28 5.47 0.10
N THR A 311 0.84 6.19 0.11
CA THR A 311 1.33 6.93 1.29
C THR A 311 0.27 7.92 1.79
N TYR A 312 -0.37 8.64 0.86
CA TYR A 312 -1.42 9.61 1.16
C TYR A 312 -2.68 8.95 1.72
N ALA A 313 -3.15 7.88 1.07
CA ALA A 313 -4.36 7.17 1.48
C ALA A 313 -4.25 6.58 2.89
N LEU A 314 -3.07 6.10 3.29
CA LEU A 314 -2.86 5.44 4.57
C LEU A 314 -2.24 6.33 5.65
N GLY A 315 -1.76 7.52 5.28
CA GLY A 315 -1.05 8.41 6.19
C GLY A 315 0.26 7.82 6.74
N ILE A 316 0.91 6.92 5.98
CA ILE A 316 2.15 6.25 6.41
C ILE A 316 3.33 6.90 5.68
N PRO A 317 4.21 7.64 6.37
CA PRO A 317 5.38 8.25 5.76
C PRO A 317 6.32 7.20 5.15
N LEU A 318 6.85 7.49 3.96
CA LEU A 318 7.69 6.58 3.18
C LEU A 318 8.96 7.28 2.73
N ARG A 319 10.11 6.63 2.93
CA ARG A 319 11.38 6.99 2.29
C ARG A 319 11.72 5.98 1.21
N VAL A 320 12.11 6.46 0.03
CA VAL A 320 12.64 5.63 -1.07
C VAL A 320 14.04 6.12 -1.44
N GLU A 321 15.02 5.24 -1.29
CA GLU A 321 16.37 5.42 -1.82
C GLU A 321 16.43 4.83 -3.23
N VAL A 322 16.75 5.65 -4.23
CA VAL A 322 16.77 5.26 -5.64
C VAL A 322 18.21 5.01 -6.08
N VAL A 323 18.47 3.77 -6.51
CA VAL A 323 19.74 3.37 -7.12
C VAL A 323 19.53 3.03 -8.58
N ASP A 324 20.01 3.93 -9.42
CA ASP A 324 20.04 3.81 -10.87
C ASP A 324 21.47 4.02 -11.40
N LYS A 325 21.62 3.93 -12.72
CA LYS A 325 22.90 4.16 -13.41
C LYS A 325 23.22 5.64 -13.63
N SER A 326 22.41 6.57 -13.10
CA SER A 326 22.62 8.00 -13.32
C SER A 326 23.79 8.54 -12.51
N SER A 327 24.55 9.46 -13.10
CA SER A 327 25.53 10.30 -12.41
C SER A 327 25.23 11.76 -12.71
N THR A 328 25.77 12.66 -11.88
CA THR A 328 25.63 14.11 -12.08
C THR A 328 27.01 14.71 -12.32
N ASP A 329 27.07 15.94 -12.85
CA ASP A 329 28.34 16.69 -12.98
C ASP A 329 29.07 16.86 -11.63
N ARG A 330 28.35 16.72 -10.51
CA ARG A 330 28.87 16.77 -9.14
C ARG A 330 29.31 15.40 -8.60
N GLY A 331 29.31 14.35 -9.42
CA GLY A 331 29.69 12.99 -9.06
C GLY A 331 28.50 12.03 -8.90
N VAL A 332 28.77 10.87 -8.28
CA VAL A 332 27.78 9.82 -8.03
C VAL A 332 26.97 10.17 -6.78
N LEU A 333 25.65 10.30 -6.94
CA LEU A 333 24.73 10.68 -5.88
C LEU A 333 23.57 9.69 -5.80
N VAL A 334 23.11 9.42 -4.57
CA VAL A 334 21.89 8.65 -4.35
C VAL A 334 20.72 9.61 -4.29
N LYS A 335 19.70 9.35 -5.12
CA LYS A 335 18.46 10.12 -5.11
C LYS A 335 17.57 9.55 -4.03
N ARG A 336 17.11 10.40 -3.13
CA ARG A 336 16.17 10.04 -2.09
C ARG A 336 14.84 10.75 -2.29
N LEU A 337 13.75 10.03 -2.07
CA LEU A 337 12.38 10.53 -2.13
C LEU A 337 11.69 10.30 -0.78
N ASP A 338 11.27 11.37 -0.12
CA ASP A 338 10.44 11.27 1.08
C ASP A 338 8.99 11.65 0.76
N PHE A 339 8.03 10.83 1.18
CA PHE A 339 6.59 11.02 1.01
C PHE A 339 5.94 11.18 2.38
N PHE A 340 5.11 12.22 2.52
CA PHE A 340 4.42 12.59 3.76
C PHE A 340 2.96 12.96 3.48
N HIS A 341 2.09 12.85 4.49
CA HIS A 341 0.68 13.19 4.40
C HIS A 341 0.43 14.72 4.55
N GLU A 342 -0.72 15.23 4.08
CA GLU A 342 -0.98 16.66 3.86
C GLU A 342 -1.21 17.47 5.14
N SER A 343 -1.74 16.87 6.21
CA SER A 343 -2.04 17.55 7.47
C SER A 343 -0.82 17.98 8.28
N ASP A 344 0.39 17.58 7.86
CA ASP A 344 1.56 17.56 8.74
C ASP A 344 2.44 18.81 8.64
N LEU A 345 2.16 19.71 7.68
CA LEU A 345 2.81 21.01 7.55
C LEU A 345 1.83 22.02 6.94
N GLU A 346 1.52 23.07 7.70
CA GLU A 346 0.55 24.10 7.36
C GLU A 346 0.69 24.64 5.91
N LYS A 347 -0.18 24.14 5.04
CA LYS A 347 -0.62 24.60 3.70
C LYS A 347 0.37 25.39 2.82
N GLY A 348 1.05 24.68 1.90
CA GLY A 348 1.37 25.06 0.50
C GLY A 348 2.83 24.84 0.01
N PRO A 349 3.12 24.44 -1.27
CA PRO A 349 2.25 24.04 -2.37
C PRO A 349 2.34 22.51 -2.66
N LEU A 350 1.33 21.80 -2.15
CA LEU A 350 0.65 20.67 -2.78
C LEU A 350 1.45 19.34 -2.89
N ARG A 351 1.51 18.69 -1.72
CA ARG A 351 1.55 17.22 -1.50
C ARG A 351 2.94 16.52 -1.49
N LEU A 352 3.86 17.01 -0.68
CA LEU A 352 5.31 16.97 -0.89
C LEU A 352 5.99 15.58 -0.93
N THR A 353 6.23 15.07 -2.14
CA THR A 353 7.39 14.21 -2.42
C THR A 353 8.64 15.10 -2.41
N ARG A 354 9.54 14.94 -1.43
CA ARG A 354 10.80 15.69 -1.38
C ARG A 354 11.93 14.87 -1.99
N SER A 355 12.47 15.34 -3.12
CA SER A 355 13.65 14.74 -3.74
C SER A 355 14.92 15.48 -3.36
N TYR A 356 15.97 14.76 -2.97
CA TYR A 356 17.29 15.35 -2.75
C TYR A 356 18.39 14.35 -3.10
N LEU A 357 19.59 14.87 -3.31
CA LEU A 357 20.77 14.11 -3.70
C LEU A 357 21.71 14.02 -2.50
N SER A 358 22.08 12.81 -2.12
CA SER A 358 23.05 12.58 -1.03
C SER A 358 24.42 12.27 -1.60
N SER A 359 25.41 13.14 -1.29
CA SER A 359 26.85 12.93 -1.55
C SER A 359 27.60 12.46 -0.30
N SER A 360 27.06 12.69 0.91
CA SER A 360 27.71 12.46 2.22
C SER A 360 26.72 12.50 3.41
N THR A 361 27.20 12.07 4.58
CA THR A 361 26.59 11.58 5.84
C THR A 361 25.54 12.41 6.61
N ALA A 362 25.11 13.59 6.17
CA ALA A 362 24.26 14.42 7.03
C ALA A 362 22.77 14.10 6.86
N PRO A 363 22.05 13.70 7.93
CA PRO A 363 20.60 13.82 7.95
C PRO A 363 20.26 15.28 7.72
N ILE A 364 19.41 15.59 6.75
CA ILE A 364 18.84 16.93 6.65
C ILE A 364 17.85 17.04 7.81
N PRO A 365 18.10 17.89 8.83
CA PRO A 365 17.19 18.00 9.96
C PRO A 365 15.89 18.61 9.45
N LEU A 366 14.79 17.87 9.57
CA LEU A 366 13.46 18.43 9.33
C LEU A 366 12.89 18.93 10.64
N LYS A 367 12.30 20.13 10.61
CA LYS A 367 11.57 20.63 11.78
C LYS A 367 10.38 19.71 12.03
N GLN A 368 10.28 19.28 13.28
CA GLN A 368 9.30 18.34 13.78
C GLN A 368 7.88 18.89 13.57
N GLY A 369 7.19 18.34 12.56
CA GLY A 369 5.74 18.44 12.43
C GLY A 369 5.07 17.42 13.36
N SER A 370 3.77 17.60 13.59
CA SER A 370 2.93 16.82 14.50
C SER A 370 2.70 15.38 14.01
N TYR A 371 3.76 14.59 13.89
CA TYR A 371 3.63 13.14 13.73
C TYR A 371 3.40 12.51 15.09
N ASP A 372 2.56 11.48 15.14
CA ASP A 372 2.67 10.49 16.20
C ASP A 372 4.11 9.96 16.17
N ALA A 373 4.82 10.14 17.28
CA ALA A 373 6.28 10.12 17.33
C ALA A 373 6.93 8.79 16.89
N ASP A 374 6.13 7.76 16.64
CA ASP A 374 6.54 6.38 16.38
C ASP A 374 6.70 6.04 14.87
N LEU A 375 6.12 6.81 13.94
CA LEU A 375 6.28 6.59 12.48
C LEU A 375 7.49 7.31 11.86
N LEU A 376 8.04 8.28 12.60
CA LEU A 376 9.23 9.01 12.21
C LEU A 376 10.37 8.71 13.17
N SER A 377 11.60 8.79 12.68
CA SER A 377 12.77 8.86 13.54
C SER A 377 12.85 10.23 14.23
N SER A 378 13.68 10.30 15.28
CA SER A 378 14.00 11.54 16.01
C SER A 378 14.46 12.73 15.15
N ASP A 379 14.99 12.46 13.94
CA ASP A 379 15.42 13.49 12.98
C ASP A 379 14.31 13.91 11.99
N GLY A 380 13.08 13.43 12.20
CA GLY A 380 11.92 13.70 11.36
C GLY A 380 11.85 12.88 10.08
N THR A 381 12.62 11.78 9.99
CA THR A 381 12.67 10.96 8.78
C THR A 381 11.77 9.73 8.85
N PRO A 382 11.11 9.31 7.74
CA PRO A 382 10.21 8.16 7.75
C PRO A 382 10.88 6.88 8.26
N MET A 383 10.24 6.13 9.15
CA MET A 383 10.77 4.83 9.60
C MET A 383 10.75 3.78 8.48
N LEU A 384 9.67 3.75 7.68
CA LEU A 384 9.54 2.89 6.52
C LEU A 384 10.47 3.36 5.41
N THR A 385 11.50 2.57 5.12
CA THR A 385 12.49 2.90 4.09
C THR A 385 12.63 1.77 3.07
N LEU A 386 12.48 2.10 1.79
CA LEU A 386 12.58 1.17 0.67
C LEU A 386 13.79 1.52 -0.23
N LEU A 387 14.34 0.51 -0.89
CA LEU A 387 15.35 0.64 -1.94
C LEU A 387 14.69 0.37 -3.29
N CYS A 388 14.76 1.32 -4.22
CA CYS A 388 14.26 1.17 -5.58
C CYS A 388 15.40 1.03 -6.59
N ARG A 389 15.38 -0.05 -7.38
CA ARG A 389 16.39 -0.41 -8.39
C ARG A 389 15.69 -0.86 -9.67
N ARG A 390 15.82 -0.10 -10.76
CA ARG A 390 15.27 -0.46 -12.09
C ARG A 390 13.79 -0.93 -12.06
N GLY A 391 12.93 -0.29 -11.26
CA GLY A 391 11.52 -0.68 -11.13
C GLY A 391 11.22 -1.69 -10.02
N HIS A 392 12.25 -2.32 -9.45
CA HIS A 392 12.15 -3.23 -8.33
C HIS A 392 12.30 -2.53 -6.97
N CYS A 393 11.49 -2.92 -5.97
CA CYS A 393 11.55 -2.38 -4.62
C CYS A 393 11.91 -3.45 -3.58
N ASP A 394 12.91 -3.15 -2.75
CA ASP A 394 13.33 -3.93 -1.58
C ASP A 394 13.15 -3.12 -0.29
N ILE A 395 13.25 -3.77 0.86
CA ILE A 395 13.16 -3.11 2.17
C ILE A 395 14.57 -2.80 2.67
N LEU A 396 14.78 -1.58 3.17
CA LEU A 396 16.04 -1.16 3.81
C LEU A 396 15.87 -1.02 5.31
N TYR A 397 16.87 -1.53 6.04
CA TYR A 397 16.94 -1.41 7.49
C TYR A 397 18.10 -0.50 7.88
N ARG A 398 17.77 0.53 8.67
CA ARG A 398 18.73 1.51 9.17
C ARG A 398 19.67 0.91 10.21
N LYS A 399 20.81 1.58 10.37
CA LYS A 399 21.76 1.34 11.47
C LYS A 399 21.16 1.63 12.83
#